data_AF-A0A522IJP6-F1
#
_entry.id   AF-A0A522IJP6-F1
#
_cell.length_a   1.000
_cell.length_b   1.000
_cell.length_c   1.000
_cell.angle_alpha   90.00
_cell.angle_beta   90.00
_cell.angle_gamma   90.00
#
_symmetry.space_group_name_H-M   'P 1'
#
loop_
_entity.id
_entity.type
_entity.pdbx_description
1 polymer ?
#
loop_
_entity_poly.entity_id
_entity_poly.type
_entity_poly.pdbx_seq_one_letter_code
_entity_poly.pdbx_strand_id
1 'polypeptide(L)'
;GEGGYLLLADAAHKMRSPLLYRIDEVMAIWSHVSAKVLHVEAAHSETLARLAGAVPIGEFKTRFEAFPDWRERIVDDAGHMIHHDQPEQIARLIEAFCA
;
A
#
# COMPACT_ATOMS: atom_id res chain seq x y z
N GLY A 1 27.71 11.67 11.09
CA GLY A 1 28.90 11.53 11.95
C GLY A 1 29.46 10.13 11.77
N GLU A 2 30.77 9.94 11.94
CA GLU A 2 31.57 8.78 11.50
C GLU A 2 30.77 7.46 11.41
N GLY A 3 30.38 7.09 10.18
CA GLY A 3 29.65 5.87 9.84
C GLY A 3 28.14 5.98 9.61
N GLY A 4 27.51 7.12 9.92
CA GLY A 4 26.05 7.30 9.83
C GLY A 4 25.57 8.18 8.68
N TYR A 5 24.42 7.82 8.10
CA TYR A 5 23.69 8.64 7.13
C TYR A 5 22.78 9.64 7.84
N LEU A 6 22.79 10.89 7.40
CA LEU A 6 21.79 11.90 7.80
C LEU A 6 20.76 12.04 6.69
N LEU A 7 19.52 11.67 6.98
CA LEU A 7 18.42 11.83 6.04
C LEU A 7 18.09 13.33 5.90
N LEU A 8 18.27 13.90 4.70
CA LEU A 8 17.91 15.29 4.39
C LEU A 8 16.40 15.48 4.16
N ALA A 9 15.57 14.63 4.77
CA ALA A 9 14.13 14.70 4.64
C ALA A 9 13.59 15.89 5.44
N ASP A 10 12.58 16.57 4.90
CA ASP A 10 11.86 17.62 5.60
C ASP A 10 11.27 17.05 6.91
N ALA A 11 11.54 17.73 8.02
CA ALA A 11 11.05 17.35 9.35
C ALA A 11 9.52 17.21 9.40
N ALA A 12 8.79 17.89 8.52
CA ALA A 12 7.35 17.77 8.39
C ALA A 12 6.87 16.35 8.08
N HIS A 13 7.67 15.52 7.40
CA HIS A 13 7.32 14.13 7.11
C HIS A 13 7.23 13.24 8.35
N LYS A 14 7.76 13.70 9.49
CA LYS A 14 7.69 12.99 10.78
C LYS A 14 6.58 13.54 11.68
N MET A 15 5.94 14.66 11.31
CA MET A 15 4.86 15.22 12.10
C MET A 15 3.63 14.33 12.00
N ARG A 16 3.07 13.96 13.16
CA ARG A 16 1.80 13.23 13.21
C ARG A 16 0.68 14.16 12.75
N SER A 17 -0.19 13.67 11.88
CA SER A 17 -1.39 14.41 11.48
C SER A 17 -2.23 14.78 12.70
N PRO A 18 -2.74 16.02 12.81
CA PRO A 18 -3.66 16.41 13.89
C PRO A 18 -5.05 15.76 13.72
N LEU A 19 -5.34 15.20 12.55
CA LEU A 19 -6.60 14.51 12.28
C LEU A 19 -6.53 13.07 12.75
N LEU A 20 -7.58 12.63 13.45
CA LEU A 20 -7.74 11.24 13.84
C LEU A 20 -7.98 10.38 12.60
N TYR A 21 -7.21 9.31 12.46
CA TYR A 21 -7.45 8.32 11.43
C TYR A 21 -8.68 7.47 11.79
N ARG A 22 -9.77 7.62 11.02
CA ARG A 22 -11.01 6.86 11.20
C ARG A 22 -11.20 5.95 10.00
N ILE A 23 -11.10 4.64 10.23
CA ILE A 23 -11.11 3.68 9.11
C ILE A 23 -12.43 3.72 8.32
N ASP A 24 -13.56 3.92 8.99
CA ASP A 24 -14.87 4.02 8.35
C ASP A 24 -14.95 5.19 7.36
N GLU A 25 -14.31 6.32 7.69
CA GLU A 25 -14.27 7.49 6.81
C GLU A 25 -13.39 7.23 5.58
N VAL A 26 -12.26 6.54 5.77
CA VAL A 26 -11.37 6.15 4.67
C VAL A 26 -12.08 5.19 3.72
N MET A 27 -12.75 4.17 4.24
CA MET A 27 -13.53 3.23 3.43
C MET A 27 -14.71 3.91 2.74
N ALA A 28 -15.38 4.85 3.40
CA ALA A 28 -16.42 5.65 2.77
C ALA A 28 -15.87 6.44 1.56
N ILE A 29 -14.69 7.05 1.69
CA ILE A 29 -14.00 7.72 0.57
C ILE A 29 -13.68 6.74 -0.55
N TRP A 30 -13.13 5.56 -0.23
CA TRP A 30 -12.81 4.54 -1.23
C TRP A 30 -14.04 4.03 -1.99
N SER A 31 -15.20 3.96 -1.34
CA SER A 31 -16.46 3.57 -1.99
C SER A 31 -16.96 4.54 -3.06
N HIS A 32 -16.46 5.78 -3.06
CA HIS A 32 -16.74 6.76 -4.11
C HIS A 32 -15.80 6.68 -5.32
N VAL A 33 -14.76 5.83 -5.28
CA VAL A 33 -13.83 5.68 -6.41
C VAL A 33 -14.51 4.92 -7.54
N SER A 34 -14.77 5.63 -8.64
CA SER A 34 -15.41 5.06 -9.84
C SER A 34 -14.41 4.45 -10.83
N ALA A 35 -13.12 4.74 -10.69
CA ALA A 35 -12.08 4.13 -11.49
C ALA A 35 -11.85 2.67 -11.07
N LYS A 36 -11.42 1.84 -12.02
CA LYS A 36 -10.94 0.49 -11.70
C LYS A 36 -9.69 0.61 -10.82
N VAL A 37 -9.56 -0.25 -9.82
CA VAL A 37 -8.41 -0.28 -8.91
C VAL A 37 -7.66 -1.61 -9.02
N LEU A 38 -6.38 -1.52 -9.35
CA LEU A 38 -5.43 -2.63 -9.21
C LEU A 38 -4.60 -2.42 -7.94
N HIS A 39 -4.75 -3.33 -6.99
CA HIS A 39 -3.90 -3.40 -5.81
C HIS A 39 -2.83 -4.49 -6.02
N VAL A 40 -1.56 -4.11 -5.92
CA VAL A 40 -0.45 -5.04 -6.03
C VAL A 40 0.31 -5.07 -4.71
N GLU A 41 0.49 -6.27 -4.16
CA GLU A 41 1.16 -6.50 -2.89
C GLU A 41 2.32 -7.48 -3.07
N ALA A 42 3.37 -7.35 -2.25
CA ALA A 42 4.36 -8.42 -2.09
C ALA A 42 3.83 -9.53 -1.17
N ALA A 43 4.11 -10.79 -1.52
CA ALA A 43 3.72 -11.97 -0.72
C ALA A 43 4.20 -11.92 0.74
N HIS A 44 5.35 -11.29 0.97
CA HIS A 44 6.00 -11.20 2.29
C HIS A 44 6.25 -9.74 2.70
N SER A 45 5.25 -8.87 2.54
CA SER A 45 5.34 -7.47 2.95
C SER A 45 5.34 -7.29 4.48
N GLU A 46 6.53 -7.11 5.06
CA GLU A 46 6.68 -6.73 6.48
C GLU A 46 5.97 -5.39 6.79
N THR A 47 5.93 -4.48 5.81
CA THR A 47 5.26 -3.19 5.98
C THR A 47 3.75 -3.34 6.16
N LEU A 48 3.12 -4.24 5.40
CA LEU A 48 1.68 -4.53 5.57
C LEU A 48 1.41 -5.13 6.96
N ALA A 49 2.23 -6.07 7.41
CA ALA A 49 2.12 -6.65 8.75
C ALA A 49 2.21 -5.59 9.85
N ARG A 50 3.15 -4.65 9.72
CA ARG A 50 3.30 -3.52 10.65
C ARG A 50 2.10 -2.57 10.65
N LEU A 51 1.51 -2.31 9.46
CA LEU A 51 0.33 -1.45 9.33
C LEU A 51 -0.93 -2.10 9.88
N ALA A 52 -1.08 -3.42 9.70
CA ALA A 52 -2.19 -4.18 10.27
C ALA A 52 -2.11 -4.24 11.81
N GLY A 53 -0.89 -4.25 12.36
CA GLY A 53 -0.66 -4.25 13.80
C GLY A 53 -1.25 -5.51 14.44
N ALA A 54 -2.23 -5.33 15.34
CA ALA A 54 -2.92 -6.45 16.00
C ALA A 54 -4.04 -7.07 15.15
N VAL A 55 -4.44 -6.43 14.05
CA VAL A 55 -5.51 -6.93 13.18
C VAL A 55 -4.95 -8.04 12.29
N PRO A 56 -5.58 -9.22 12.20
CA PRO A 56 -5.18 -10.26 11.26
C PRO A 56 -5.14 -9.72 9.82
N ILE A 57 -4.11 -10.09 9.03
CA ILE A 57 -3.94 -9.55 7.67
C ILE A 57 -5.18 -9.78 6.79
N GLY A 58 -5.82 -10.93 6.89
CA GLY A 58 -7.07 -11.21 6.16
C GLY A 58 -8.18 -10.21 6.49
N GLU A 59 -8.37 -9.90 7.79
CA GLU A 59 -9.35 -8.90 8.25
C GLU A 59 -8.92 -7.48 7.89
N PHE A 60 -7.63 -7.16 7.90
CA PHE A 60 -7.15 -5.88 7.42
C PHE A 60 -7.49 -5.68 5.93
N LYS A 61 -7.36 -6.73 5.12
CA LYS A 61 -7.55 -6.64 3.68
C LYS A 61 -9.01 -6.52 3.24
N THR A 62 -9.98 -6.91 4.07
CA THR A 62 -11.42 -6.69 3.76
C THR A 62 -11.75 -5.21 3.56
N ARG A 63 -10.93 -4.30 4.10
CA ARG A 63 -11.07 -2.85 3.90
C ARG A 63 -11.01 -2.44 2.43
N PHE A 64 -10.25 -3.16 1.61
CA PHE A 64 -10.13 -2.88 0.18
C PHE A 64 -11.39 -3.24 -0.61
N GLU A 65 -12.29 -4.06 -0.06
CA GLU A 65 -13.59 -4.36 -0.66
C GLU A 65 -14.50 -3.11 -0.71
N ALA A 66 -14.13 -2.03 -0.01
CA ALA A 66 -14.81 -0.75 -0.14
C ALA A 66 -14.71 -0.17 -1.56
N PHE A 67 -13.68 -0.52 -2.34
CA PHE A 67 -13.55 -0.11 -3.73
C PHE A 67 -14.55 -0.87 -4.63
N PRO A 68 -15.39 -0.18 -5.44
CA PRO A 68 -16.42 -0.84 -6.26
C PRO A 68 -15.90 -1.79 -7.35
N ASP A 69 -14.75 -1.49 -7.98
CA ASP A 69 -14.09 -2.38 -8.95
C ASP A 69 -12.61 -2.56 -8.55
N TRP A 70 -12.37 -3.55 -7.69
CA TRP A 70 -11.06 -3.82 -7.11
C TRP A 70 -10.54 -5.21 -7.49
N ARG A 71 -9.23 -5.27 -7.75
CA ARG A 71 -8.51 -6.50 -8.08
C ARG A 71 -7.19 -6.54 -7.35
N GLU A 72 -6.84 -7.71 -6.83
CA GLU A 72 -5.57 -7.95 -6.16
C GLU A 72 -4.61 -8.77 -7.02
N ARG A 73 -3.32 -8.42 -6.94
CA ARG A 73 -2.21 -9.24 -7.42
C ARG A 73 -1.13 -9.33 -6.35
N ILE A 74 -0.72 -10.56 -6.08
CA ILE A 74 0.41 -10.85 -5.20
C ILE A 74 1.64 -11.09 -6.06
N VAL A 75 2.77 -10.50 -5.67
CA VAL A 75 4.08 -10.62 -6.29
C VAL A 75 5.04 -11.26 -5.30
N ASP A 76 5.67 -12.34 -5.71
CA ASP A 76 6.72 -13.01 -4.93
C ASP A 76 8.07 -12.31 -5.11
N ASP A 77 9.06 -12.71 -4.31
CA ASP A 77 10.45 -12.23 -4.41
C ASP A 77 10.57 -10.68 -4.40
N ALA A 78 9.75 -10.02 -3.58
CA ALA A 78 9.73 -8.57 -3.42
C ALA A 78 9.43 -8.14 -1.98
N GLY A 79 9.92 -6.97 -1.58
CA GLY A 79 9.58 -6.27 -0.35
C GLY A 79 8.50 -5.21 -0.54
N HIS A 80 8.47 -4.19 0.31
CA HIS A 80 7.46 -3.11 0.21
C HIS A 80 7.58 -2.30 -1.09
N MET A 81 8.81 -2.08 -1.56
CA MET A 81 9.07 -1.32 -2.78
C MET A 81 9.02 -2.23 -4.01
N ILE A 82 7.87 -2.88 -4.25
CA ILE A 82 7.67 -3.94 -5.27
C ILE A 82 8.13 -3.55 -6.68
N HIS A 83 8.06 -2.26 -7.02
CA HIS A 83 8.45 -1.73 -8.32
C HIS A 83 9.97 -1.61 -8.50
N HIS A 84 10.74 -1.59 -7.40
CA HIS A 84 12.20 -1.66 -7.46
C HIS A 84 12.68 -3.11 -7.53
N ASP A 85 12.00 -4.02 -6.84
CA ASP A 85 12.40 -5.43 -6.78
C ASP A 85 11.96 -6.22 -8.02
N GLN A 86 10.76 -5.94 -8.57
CA GLN A 86 10.15 -6.67 -9.70
C GLN A 86 9.66 -5.72 -10.82
N PRO A 87 10.50 -4.81 -11.34
CA PRO A 87 10.06 -3.73 -12.24
C PRO A 87 9.33 -4.22 -13.49
N GLU A 88 9.84 -5.26 -14.17
CA GLU A 88 9.22 -5.77 -15.40
C GLU A 88 7.88 -6.47 -15.13
N GLN A 89 7.75 -7.14 -13.99
CA GLN A 89 6.48 -7.78 -13.61
C GLN A 89 5.42 -6.72 -13.29
N ILE A 90 5.79 -5.67 -12.55
CA ILE A 90 4.90 -4.55 -12.24
C ILE A 90 4.47 -3.83 -13.52
N ALA A 91 5.40 -3.56 -14.44
CA ALA A 91 5.08 -2.94 -15.73
C ALA A 91 4.03 -3.74 -16.52
N ARG A 92 4.21 -5.07 -16.64
CA ARG A 92 3.25 -5.95 -17.32
C ARG A 92 1.88 -5.95 -16.65
N LEU A 93 1.82 -5.94 -15.32
CA LEU A 93 0.55 -5.88 -14.58
C LEU A 93 -0.20 -4.57 -14.85
N ILE A 94 0.52 -3.45 -14.91
CA ILE A 94 -0.06 -2.13 -15.23
C ILE A 94 -0.55 -2.09 -16.68
N GLU A 95 0.27 -2.54 -17.64
CA GLU A 95 -0.10 -2.56 -19.06
C GLU A 95 -1.37 -3.41 -19.29
N ALA A 96 -1.42 -4.62 -18.72
CA ALA A 96 -2.57 -5.51 -18.85
C ALA A 96 -3.84 -4.96 -18.17
N PHE A 97 -3.69 -4.13 -17.14
CA PHE A 97 -4.82 -3.51 -16.46
C PHE A 97 -5.39 -2.30 -17.20
N CYS A 98 -4.53 -1.59 -17.93
CA CYS A 98 -4.89 -0.39 -18.70
C CYS A 98 -5.40 -0.70 -20.12
N ALA A 99 -5.14 -1.91 -20.64
CA ALA A 99 -5.66 -2.39 -21.92
C ALA A 99 -7.19 -2.66 -21.86
#